data_AF-T1I3Z0-F1
#
_entry.id   AF-T1I3Z0-F1
#
_cell.length_a   1.000
_cell.length_b   1.000
_cell.length_c   1.000
_cell.angle_alpha   90.00
_cell.angle_beta   90.00
_cell.angle_gamma   90.00
#
_symmetry.space_group_name_H-M   'P 1'
#
loop_
_entity.id
_entity.type
_entity.pdbx_description
1 polymer ?
#
loop_
_entity_poly.entity_id
_entity_poly.type
_entity_poly.pdbx_seq_one_letter_code
_entity_poly.pdbx_strand_id
1 'polypeptide(L)'
;MAPKKKGKANKLARMSEEEKLRYLQHRAAVEEEARRRKEHIISSFMKNKLKHEEAFTRLNTAKINQQWRQTLRGIKNKELHDASETLRQVFEVALKTKNKIIKNLITDLNDAQKLHCLAVQTHLESIDKIINIQEDRLMNVSNHYVVTRDRKVVQTKKEKARIEMNYKKDTADFERALFWEKKCNEDKYNELNKLGTDYRNDIMYQMMCDYRKEETENQEIITTLEEELKNIVKEYHYVFKPFKGHYKQLMEWNDQHMGSYVRNKLLIRNYEDLIEKLQSRQKSAENKAINEINYLEKQVEEKKLLCRNLKKQVEKENMEAEKKLNHLSRISNITIKQLEVHAKKFESIASIMKNTNKFLTEKELVLLSFRNPVISTSDNGKTKMEDMKHFWNKYAELQVEIRNLEAHYTSYLEENSHLKHVLDQYLKTVSRPSSVPSSLARDKEYLTNRSSKPTSCR
;
A
#
# COMPACT_ATOMS: atom_id res chain seq x y z
N MET A 1 33.34 66.81 102.42
CA MET A 1 34.22 67.85 102.99
C MET A 1 34.88 68.60 101.85
N ALA A 2 34.64 69.91 101.77
CA ALA A 2 35.24 70.80 100.78
C ALA A 2 36.72 71.08 101.09
N PRO A 3 37.56 71.37 100.09
CA PRO A 3 38.66 72.29 100.28
C PRO A 3 38.16 73.71 99.90
N LYS A 4 38.02 74.58 100.91
CA LYS A 4 37.81 76.02 100.74
C LYS A 4 38.96 76.60 99.91
N LYS A 5 38.71 76.97 98.65
CA LYS A 5 39.66 77.75 97.85
C LYS A 5 39.62 79.21 98.30
N LYS A 6 40.72 79.63 98.94
CA LYS A 6 41.06 81.01 99.32
C LYS A 6 40.80 81.97 98.15
N GLY A 7 40.18 83.11 98.46
CA GLY A 7 39.92 84.20 97.53
C GLY A 7 41.20 84.62 96.81
N LYS A 8 41.23 84.43 95.49
CA LYS A 8 42.26 85.01 94.64
C LYS A 8 41.97 86.51 94.57
N ALA A 9 42.87 87.29 95.17
CA ALA A 9 42.94 88.73 95.00
C ALA A 9 42.72 89.12 93.53
N ASN A 10 41.92 90.15 93.33
CA ASN A 10 41.44 90.63 92.05
C ASN A 10 42.63 91.05 91.15
N LYS A 11 43.16 90.13 90.34
CA LYS A 11 44.28 90.35 89.41
C LYS A 11 43.95 91.42 88.35
N LEU A 12 42.66 91.73 88.20
CA LEU A 12 42.11 92.79 87.34
C LEU A 12 42.09 94.18 88.01
N ALA A 13 42.48 94.34 89.28
CA ALA A 13 42.50 95.65 89.95
C ALA A 13 43.88 96.35 89.87
N ARG A 14 44.96 95.63 89.54
CA ARG A 14 46.35 96.15 89.43
C ARG A 14 46.90 96.20 87.99
N MET A 15 46.04 95.96 87.00
CA MET A 15 46.38 95.96 85.58
C MET A 15 45.90 97.27 84.93
N SER A 16 46.70 97.82 84.01
CA SER A 16 46.27 98.92 83.13
C SER A 16 45.00 98.51 82.36
N GLU A 17 44.14 99.46 81.98
CA GLU A 17 42.89 99.16 81.24
C GLU A 17 43.15 98.29 80.00
N GLU A 18 44.30 98.44 79.36
CA GLU A 18 44.72 97.66 78.20
C GLU A 18 45.01 96.18 78.52
N GLU A 19 45.56 95.89 79.71
CA GLU A 19 45.86 94.51 80.14
C GLU A 19 44.59 93.76 80.57
N LYS A 20 43.61 94.46 81.16
CA LYS A 20 42.29 93.89 81.47
C LYS A 20 41.54 93.50 80.20
N LEU A 21 41.62 94.35 79.16
CA LEU A 21 41.00 94.09 77.87
C LEU A 21 41.59 92.84 77.21
N ARG A 22 42.92 92.70 77.18
CA ARG A 22 43.60 91.50 76.66
C ARG A 22 43.25 90.24 77.45
N TYR A 23 43.15 90.32 78.78
CA TYR A 23 42.77 89.17 79.60
C TYR A 23 41.31 88.73 79.36
N LEU A 24 40.38 89.67 79.25
CA LEU A 24 38.98 89.36 78.92
C LEU A 24 38.84 88.81 77.50
N GLN A 25 39.60 89.35 76.54
CA GLN A 25 39.66 88.84 75.17
C GLN A 25 40.25 87.43 75.11
N HIS A 26 41.33 87.16 75.84
CA HIS A 26 41.91 85.81 75.95
C HIS A 26 40.94 84.83 76.65
N ARG A 27 40.23 85.26 77.69
CA ARG A 27 39.23 84.43 78.37
C ARG A 27 38.05 84.11 77.46
N ALA A 28 37.54 85.09 76.73
CA ALA A 28 36.50 84.91 75.73
C ALA A 28 36.96 83.99 74.59
N ALA A 29 38.22 84.12 74.13
CA ALA A 29 38.79 83.24 73.12
C ALA A 29 38.92 81.79 73.61
N VAL A 30 39.35 81.56 74.86
CA VAL A 30 39.45 80.22 75.47
C VAL A 30 38.07 79.60 75.69
N GLU A 31 37.08 80.37 76.13
CA GLU A 31 35.71 79.89 76.34
C GLU A 31 35.02 79.56 75.01
N GLU A 32 35.19 80.40 73.99
CA GLU A 32 34.72 80.18 72.63
C GLU A 32 35.42 78.96 71.99
N GLU A 33 36.71 78.76 72.24
CA GLU A 33 37.43 77.55 71.80
C GLU A 33 36.93 76.30 72.56
N ALA A 34 36.66 76.39 73.85
CA ALA A 34 36.08 75.30 74.63
C ALA A 34 34.66 74.94 74.17
N ARG A 35 33.85 75.94 73.79
CA ARG A 35 32.52 75.76 73.18
C ARG A 35 32.64 75.05 71.83
N ARG A 36 33.53 75.49 70.94
CA ARG A 36 33.80 74.83 69.65
C ARG A 36 34.28 73.41 69.82
N ARG A 37 35.16 73.12 70.79
CA ARG A 37 35.62 71.75 71.09
C ARG A 37 34.46 70.87 71.55
N LYS A 38 33.57 71.37 72.42
CA LYS A 38 32.37 70.63 72.84
C LYS A 38 31.42 70.36 71.67
N GLU A 39 31.13 71.38 70.86
CA GLU A 39 30.30 71.25 69.66
C GLU A 39 30.91 70.26 68.65
N HIS A 40 32.23 70.29 68.46
CA HIS A 40 32.95 69.35 67.61
C HIS A 40 32.86 67.91 68.11
N ILE A 41 33.03 67.68 69.42
CA ILE A 41 32.88 66.35 70.02
C ILE A 41 31.45 65.82 69.83
N ILE A 42 30.43 66.65 70.07
CA ILE A 42 29.02 66.26 69.89
C ILE A 42 28.73 65.95 68.41
N SER A 43 29.17 66.81 67.49
CA SER A 43 29.00 66.60 66.05
C SER A 43 29.68 65.31 65.57
N SER A 44 30.91 65.07 66.04
CA SER A 44 31.64 63.83 65.73
C SER A 44 30.94 62.59 66.28
N PHE A 45 30.42 62.66 67.51
CA PHE A 45 29.66 61.57 68.11
C PHE A 45 28.37 61.28 67.32
N MET A 46 27.60 62.31 66.97
CA MET A 46 26.37 62.14 66.19
C MET A 46 26.65 61.59 64.79
N LYS A 47 27.70 62.08 64.12
CA LYS A 47 28.13 61.55 62.82
C LYS A 47 28.53 60.07 62.91
N ASN A 48 29.24 59.67 63.97
CA ASN A 48 29.62 58.27 64.18
C ASN A 48 28.40 57.40 64.50
N LYS A 49 27.47 57.89 65.32
CA LYS A 49 26.22 57.18 65.62
C LYS A 49 25.37 56.98 64.36
N LEU A 50 25.19 58.03 63.55
CA LEU A 50 24.47 57.94 62.27
C LEU A 50 25.12 56.94 61.32
N LYS A 51 26.45 56.98 61.15
CA LYS A 51 27.17 55.99 60.32
C LYS A 51 26.95 54.56 60.80
N HIS A 52 26.90 54.35 62.12
CA HIS A 52 26.68 53.04 62.70
C HIS A 52 25.25 52.54 62.47
N GLU A 53 24.25 53.39 62.67
CA GLU A 53 22.85 53.09 62.37
C GLU A 53 22.62 52.84 60.87
N GLU A 54 23.25 53.62 59.99
CA GLU A 54 23.22 53.39 58.54
C GLU A 54 23.84 52.04 58.17
N ALA A 55 25.00 51.69 58.76
CA ALA A 55 25.66 50.41 58.53
C ALA A 55 24.78 49.23 58.99
N PHE A 56 24.16 49.34 60.17
CA PHE A 56 23.23 48.31 60.66
C PHE A 56 21.97 48.21 59.82
N THR A 57 21.41 49.33 59.37
CA THR A 57 20.24 49.34 58.50
C THR A 57 20.56 48.62 57.19
N ARG A 58 21.70 48.94 56.55
CA ARG A 58 22.17 48.24 55.34
C ARG A 58 22.34 46.74 55.57
N LEU A 59 22.95 46.34 56.69
CA LEU A 59 23.13 44.93 57.04
C LEU A 59 21.79 44.22 57.25
N ASN A 60 20.86 44.84 57.97
CA ASN A 60 19.55 44.27 58.26
C ASN A 60 18.71 44.15 56.99
N THR A 61 18.71 45.16 56.12
CA THR A 61 18.08 45.09 54.80
C THR A 61 18.67 43.98 53.95
N ALA A 62 20.01 43.81 53.95
CA ALA A 62 20.66 42.70 53.23
C ALA A 62 20.23 41.33 53.77
N LYS A 63 20.18 41.16 55.11
CA LYS A 63 19.71 39.92 55.75
C LYS A 63 18.26 39.61 55.40
N ILE A 64 17.37 40.59 55.51
CA ILE A 64 15.95 40.44 55.17
C ILE A 64 15.80 40.07 53.68
N ASN A 65 16.48 40.77 52.78
CA ASN A 65 16.46 40.47 51.35
C ASN A 65 17.01 39.06 51.05
N GLN A 66 18.05 38.62 51.75
CA GLN A 66 18.58 37.27 51.59
C GLN A 66 17.58 36.20 52.04
N GLN A 67 16.93 36.40 53.20
CA GLN A 67 15.88 35.50 53.68
C GLN A 67 14.69 35.46 52.72
N TRP A 68 14.21 36.61 52.25
CA TRP A 68 13.15 36.68 51.24
C TRP A 68 13.51 35.93 49.95
N ARG A 69 14.74 36.12 49.43
CA ARG A 69 15.21 35.41 48.25
C ARG A 69 15.29 33.89 48.48
N GLN A 70 15.61 33.46 49.69
CA GLN A 70 15.66 32.04 50.04
C GLN A 70 14.24 31.45 50.09
N THR A 71 13.31 32.13 50.77
CA THR A 71 11.89 31.72 50.84
C THR A 71 11.26 31.67 49.45
N LEU A 72 11.43 32.73 48.63
CA LEU A 72 10.87 32.77 47.27
C LEU A 72 11.45 31.67 46.38
N ARG A 73 12.75 31.38 46.48
CA ARG A 73 13.36 30.26 45.74
C ARG A 73 12.82 28.92 46.22
N GLY A 74 12.62 28.75 47.53
CA GLY A 74 12.00 27.54 48.09
C GLY A 74 10.59 27.31 47.55
N ILE A 75 9.73 28.34 47.61
CA ILE A 75 8.37 28.29 47.05
C ILE A 75 8.43 27.98 45.56
N LYS A 76 9.26 28.70 44.79
CA LYS A 76 9.32 28.52 43.35
C LYS A 76 9.82 27.14 42.94
N ASN A 77 10.82 26.61 43.63
CA ASN A 77 11.31 25.26 43.39
C ASN A 77 10.24 24.21 43.69
N LYS A 78 9.45 24.39 44.76
CA LYS A 78 8.33 23.51 45.07
C LYS A 78 7.24 23.55 43.99
N GLU A 79 6.82 24.74 43.57
CA GLU A 79 5.87 24.90 42.47
C GLU A 79 6.34 24.22 41.18
N LEU A 80 7.62 24.42 40.80
CA LEU A 80 8.19 23.81 39.60
C LEU A 80 8.26 22.29 39.71
N HIS A 81 8.58 21.77 40.90
CA HIS A 81 8.59 20.35 41.17
C HIS A 81 7.18 19.75 41.06
N ASP A 82 6.19 20.37 41.68
CA ASP A 82 4.80 19.90 41.65
C ASP A 82 4.20 19.95 40.23
N ALA A 83 4.53 20.99 39.46
CA ALA A 83 4.15 21.09 38.05
C ALA A 83 4.81 20.00 37.19
N SER A 84 6.10 19.74 37.39
CA SER A 84 6.84 18.67 36.70
C SER A 84 6.26 17.30 37.03
N GLU A 85 5.90 17.06 38.30
CA GLU A 85 5.31 15.80 38.75
C GLU A 85 3.91 15.61 38.15
N THR A 86 3.09 16.66 38.13
CA THR A 86 1.77 16.64 37.47
C THR A 86 1.92 16.30 35.98
N LEU A 87 2.87 16.94 35.29
CA LEU A 87 3.13 16.67 33.88
C LEU A 87 3.58 15.22 33.65
N ARG A 88 4.45 14.70 34.53
CA ARG A 88 4.88 13.29 34.50
C ARG A 88 3.69 12.34 34.61
N GLN A 89 2.77 12.59 35.55
CA GLN A 89 1.58 11.76 35.75
C GLN A 89 0.65 11.81 34.54
N VAL A 90 0.42 13.00 33.96
CA VAL A 90 -0.39 13.16 32.74
C VAL A 90 0.22 12.38 31.58
N PHE A 91 1.54 12.47 31.38
CA PHE A 91 2.22 11.69 30.35
C PHE A 91 2.12 10.18 30.60
N GLU A 92 2.26 9.74 31.85
CA GLU A 92 2.16 8.31 32.19
C GLU A 92 0.75 7.77 31.90
N VAL A 93 -0.30 8.51 32.24
CA VAL A 93 -1.69 8.15 31.92
C VAL A 93 -1.92 8.14 30.41
N ALA A 94 -1.41 9.13 29.68
CA ALA A 94 -1.50 9.19 28.22
C ALA A 94 -0.79 7.99 27.56
N LEU A 95 0.41 7.64 28.05
CA LEU A 95 1.16 6.47 27.58
C LEU A 95 0.43 5.17 27.89
N LYS A 96 -0.09 4.98 29.11
CA LYS A 96 -0.89 3.80 29.49
C LYS A 96 -2.12 3.66 28.60
N THR A 97 -2.81 4.76 28.32
CA THR A 97 -4.00 4.79 27.46
C THR A 97 -3.64 4.42 26.02
N LYS A 98 -2.59 5.04 25.45
CA LYS A 98 -2.11 4.70 24.11
C LYS A 98 -1.65 3.24 24.01
N ASN A 99 -0.93 2.73 25.00
CA ASN A 99 -0.50 1.34 25.06
C ASN A 99 -1.68 0.38 25.14
N LYS A 100 -2.75 0.73 25.89
CA LYS A 100 -3.99 -0.06 25.93
C LYS A 100 -4.67 -0.08 24.55
N ILE A 101 -4.77 1.06 23.87
CA ILE A 101 -5.31 1.13 22.52
C ILE A 101 -4.49 0.28 21.56
N ILE A 102 -3.16 0.37 21.60
CA ILE A 102 -2.27 -0.46 20.76
C ILE A 102 -2.50 -1.95 21.02
N LYS A 103 -2.60 -2.37 22.30
CA LYS A 103 -2.90 -3.77 22.64
C LYS A 103 -4.24 -4.23 22.08
N ASN A 104 -5.28 -3.41 22.19
CA ASN A 104 -6.59 -3.73 21.62
C ASN A 104 -6.54 -3.82 20.09
N LEU A 105 -5.84 -2.91 19.42
CA LEU A 105 -5.68 -2.97 17.97
C LEU A 105 -4.92 -4.23 17.53
N ILE A 106 -3.92 -4.68 18.31
CA ILE A 106 -3.22 -5.93 18.06
C ILE A 106 -4.15 -7.14 18.22
N THR A 107 -5.01 -7.16 19.25
CA THR A 107 -5.99 -8.24 19.43
C THR A 107 -7.00 -8.26 18.30
N ASP A 108 -7.53 -7.10 17.91
CA ASP A 108 -8.50 -6.97 16.83
C ASP A 108 -7.90 -7.42 15.49
N LEU A 109 -6.64 -7.07 15.23
CA LEU A 109 -5.92 -7.52 14.03
C LEU A 109 -5.74 -9.04 14.01
N ASN A 110 -5.36 -9.63 15.14
CA ASN A 110 -5.22 -11.09 15.26
C ASN A 110 -6.56 -11.80 15.06
N ASP A 111 -7.66 -11.26 15.60
CA ASP A 111 -8.98 -11.86 15.46
C ASP A 111 -9.52 -11.69 14.03
N ALA A 112 -9.29 -10.55 13.38
CA ALA A 112 -9.58 -10.36 11.97
C ALA A 112 -8.80 -11.35 11.08
N GLN A 113 -7.52 -11.60 11.39
CA GLN A 113 -6.72 -12.59 10.68
C GLN A 113 -7.27 -14.01 10.87
N LYS A 114 -7.65 -14.40 12.10
CA LYS A 114 -8.28 -15.71 12.36
C LYS A 114 -9.58 -15.88 11.58
N LEU A 115 -10.43 -14.85 11.59
CA LEU A 115 -11.69 -14.85 10.83
C LEU A 115 -11.44 -14.97 9.33
N HIS A 116 -10.44 -14.26 8.79
CA HIS A 116 -10.04 -14.38 7.39
C HIS A 116 -9.56 -15.79 7.06
N CYS A 117 -8.69 -16.39 7.89
CA CYS A 117 -8.22 -17.76 7.70
C CYS A 117 -9.39 -18.77 7.72
N LEU A 118 -10.33 -18.62 8.65
CA LEU A 118 -11.53 -19.45 8.73
C LEU A 118 -12.43 -19.28 7.49
N ALA A 119 -12.62 -18.05 7.01
CA ALA A 119 -13.39 -17.77 5.81
C ALA A 119 -12.75 -18.42 4.57
N VAL A 120 -11.42 -18.35 4.44
CA VAL A 120 -10.69 -19.03 3.36
C VAL A 120 -10.83 -20.54 3.47
N GLN A 121 -10.65 -21.11 4.66
CA GLN A 121 -10.79 -22.54 4.88
C GLN A 121 -12.19 -23.03 4.51
N THR A 122 -13.25 -22.38 4.99
CA THR A 122 -14.63 -22.76 4.68
C THR A 122 -14.97 -22.62 3.18
N HIS A 123 -14.38 -21.63 2.51
CA HIS A 123 -14.50 -21.49 1.06
C HIS A 123 -13.77 -22.62 0.30
N LEU A 124 -12.56 -22.99 0.72
CA LEU A 124 -11.83 -24.12 0.15
C LEU A 124 -12.60 -25.43 0.35
N GLU A 125 -13.11 -25.70 1.55
CA GLU A 125 -13.96 -26.86 1.81
C GLU A 125 -15.23 -26.88 0.94
N SER A 126 -15.77 -25.70 0.62
CA SER A 126 -16.92 -25.58 -0.28
C SER A 126 -16.54 -25.85 -1.74
N ILE A 127 -15.38 -25.38 -2.19
CA ILE A 127 -14.82 -25.71 -3.50
C ILE A 127 -14.58 -27.22 -3.61
N ASP A 128 -13.97 -27.85 -2.60
CA ASP A 128 -13.72 -29.30 -2.59
C ASP A 128 -15.01 -30.10 -2.72
N LYS A 129 -16.09 -29.68 -2.02
CA LYS A 129 -17.42 -30.28 -2.18
C LYS A 129 -17.94 -30.14 -3.62
N ILE A 130 -17.76 -28.97 -4.24
CA ILE A 130 -18.18 -28.75 -5.63
C ILE A 130 -17.37 -29.65 -6.58
N ILE A 131 -16.05 -29.74 -6.39
CA ILE A 131 -15.16 -30.60 -7.17
C ILE A 131 -15.62 -32.05 -7.07
N ASN A 132 -15.84 -32.58 -5.86
CA ASN A 132 -16.31 -33.95 -5.65
C ASN A 132 -17.65 -34.21 -6.37
N ILE A 133 -18.60 -33.27 -6.31
CA ILE A 133 -19.88 -33.39 -7.04
C ILE A 133 -19.64 -33.45 -8.56
N GLN A 134 -18.69 -32.67 -9.10
CA GLN A 134 -18.37 -32.72 -10.52
C GLN A 134 -17.65 -34.01 -10.90
N GLU A 135 -16.76 -34.52 -10.06
CA GLU A 135 -16.09 -35.81 -10.25
C GLU A 135 -17.12 -36.94 -10.29
N ASP A 136 -18.07 -36.96 -9.35
CA ASP A 136 -19.17 -37.94 -9.32
C ASP A 136 -20.02 -37.86 -10.60
N ARG A 137 -20.36 -36.64 -11.04
CA ARG A 137 -21.12 -36.44 -12.29
C ARG A 137 -20.33 -36.93 -13.50
N LEU A 138 -19.04 -36.62 -13.58
CA LEU A 138 -18.17 -37.05 -14.67
C LEU A 138 -18.03 -38.57 -14.69
N MET A 139 -17.84 -39.19 -13.52
CA MET A 139 -17.77 -40.64 -13.37
C MET A 139 -19.08 -41.31 -13.78
N ASN A 140 -20.23 -40.75 -13.38
CA ASN A 140 -21.55 -41.23 -13.79
C ASN A 140 -21.76 -41.14 -15.31
N VAL A 141 -21.39 -40.02 -15.93
CA VAL A 141 -21.48 -39.85 -17.40
C VAL A 141 -20.55 -40.81 -18.12
N SER A 142 -19.32 -40.97 -17.63
CA SER A 142 -18.34 -41.92 -18.18
C SER A 142 -18.87 -43.36 -18.11
N ASN A 143 -19.36 -43.77 -16.94
CA ASN A 143 -19.95 -45.10 -16.74
C ASN A 143 -21.18 -45.30 -17.63
N HIS A 144 -22.07 -44.31 -17.72
CA HIS A 144 -23.24 -44.38 -18.58
C HIS A 144 -22.88 -44.51 -20.06
N TYR A 145 -21.86 -43.78 -20.51
CA TYR A 145 -21.33 -43.88 -21.86
C TYR A 145 -20.77 -45.28 -22.13
N VAL A 146 -19.93 -45.81 -21.24
CA VAL A 146 -19.35 -47.15 -21.38
C VAL A 146 -20.45 -48.22 -21.46
N VAL A 147 -21.41 -48.19 -20.54
CA VAL A 147 -22.54 -49.14 -20.54
C VAL A 147 -23.37 -49.02 -21.83
N THR A 148 -23.66 -47.80 -22.28
CA THR A 148 -24.43 -47.57 -23.51
C THR A 148 -23.69 -48.03 -24.75
N ARG A 149 -22.38 -47.75 -24.83
CA ARG A 149 -21.48 -48.23 -25.88
C ARG A 149 -21.50 -49.75 -25.94
N ASP A 150 -21.29 -50.42 -24.82
CA ASP A 150 -21.22 -51.88 -24.76
C ASP A 150 -22.56 -52.52 -25.13
N ARG A 151 -23.68 -51.93 -24.66
CA ARG A 151 -25.02 -52.33 -25.07
C ARG A 151 -25.23 -52.19 -26.58
N LYS A 152 -24.79 -51.09 -27.18
CA LYS A 152 -24.88 -50.87 -28.64
C LYS A 152 -24.01 -51.85 -29.41
N VAL A 153 -22.80 -52.13 -28.97
CA VAL A 153 -21.92 -53.14 -29.57
C VAL A 153 -22.57 -54.51 -29.55
N VAL A 154 -23.17 -54.92 -28.41
CA VAL A 154 -23.90 -56.19 -28.31
C VAL A 154 -25.11 -56.22 -29.24
N GLN A 155 -25.89 -55.13 -29.29
CA GLN A 155 -27.04 -55.03 -30.19
C GLN A 155 -26.64 -55.14 -31.67
N THR A 156 -25.58 -54.44 -32.08
CA THR A 156 -25.06 -54.49 -33.46
C THR A 156 -24.53 -55.88 -33.80
N LYS A 157 -23.84 -56.56 -32.88
CA LYS A 157 -23.41 -57.95 -33.08
C LYS A 157 -24.60 -58.90 -33.27
N LYS A 158 -25.64 -58.75 -32.45
CA LYS A 158 -26.87 -59.56 -32.56
C LYS A 158 -27.60 -59.30 -33.88
N GLU A 159 -27.73 -58.04 -34.28
CA GLU A 159 -28.38 -57.68 -35.55
C GLU A 159 -27.58 -58.18 -36.76
N LYS A 160 -26.25 -58.06 -36.72
CA LYS A 160 -25.36 -58.63 -37.73
C LYS A 160 -25.57 -60.14 -37.88
N ALA A 161 -25.58 -60.89 -36.76
CA ALA A 161 -25.81 -62.33 -36.78
C ALA A 161 -27.21 -62.69 -37.33
N ARG A 162 -28.23 -61.89 -37.01
CA ARG A 162 -29.58 -62.05 -37.55
C ARG A 162 -29.63 -61.81 -39.07
N ILE A 163 -28.98 -60.75 -39.56
CA ILE A 163 -28.90 -60.45 -40.99
C ILE A 163 -28.16 -61.58 -41.73
N GLU A 164 -27.04 -62.06 -41.18
CA GLU A 164 -26.30 -63.20 -41.77
C GLU A 164 -27.14 -64.48 -41.80
N MET A 165 -27.93 -64.75 -40.76
CA MET A 165 -28.84 -65.91 -40.73
C MET A 165 -29.95 -65.79 -41.78
N ASN A 166 -30.57 -64.61 -41.89
CA ASN A 166 -31.59 -64.34 -42.91
C ASN A 166 -30.99 -64.46 -44.31
N TYR A 167 -29.82 -63.85 -44.55
CA TYR A 167 -29.13 -63.93 -45.84
C TYR A 167 -28.85 -65.39 -46.23
N LYS A 168 -28.36 -66.22 -45.30
CA LYS A 168 -28.14 -67.66 -45.56
C LYS A 168 -29.45 -68.38 -45.88
N LYS A 169 -30.53 -68.07 -45.16
CA LYS A 169 -31.85 -68.66 -45.41
C LYS A 169 -32.38 -68.27 -46.79
N ASP A 170 -32.34 -66.98 -47.12
CA ASP A 170 -32.81 -66.45 -48.39
C ASP A 170 -31.99 -67.03 -49.55
N THR A 171 -30.67 -67.15 -49.39
CA THR A 171 -29.79 -67.79 -50.38
C THR A 171 -30.20 -69.25 -50.62
N ALA A 172 -30.45 -70.03 -49.55
CA ALA A 172 -30.91 -71.40 -49.68
C ALA A 172 -32.33 -71.51 -50.28
N ASP A 173 -33.22 -70.56 -49.98
CA ASP A 173 -34.55 -70.46 -50.58
C ASP A 173 -34.45 -70.16 -52.09
N PHE A 174 -33.57 -69.23 -52.49
CA PHE A 174 -33.30 -68.93 -53.90
C PHE A 174 -32.67 -70.11 -54.64
N GLU A 175 -31.69 -70.80 -54.05
CA GLU A 175 -31.09 -72.00 -54.63
C GLU A 175 -32.14 -73.11 -54.84
N ARG A 176 -33.04 -73.30 -53.88
CA ARG A 176 -34.18 -74.23 -54.03
C ARG A 176 -35.13 -73.81 -55.14
N ALA A 177 -35.52 -72.53 -55.19
CA ALA A 177 -36.40 -72.02 -56.24
C ALA A 177 -35.78 -72.19 -57.64
N LEU A 178 -34.50 -71.85 -57.80
CA LEU A 178 -33.74 -72.04 -59.04
C LEU A 178 -33.65 -73.52 -59.44
N PHE A 179 -33.43 -74.42 -58.48
CA PHE A 179 -33.43 -75.86 -58.73
C PHE A 179 -34.78 -76.35 -59.25
N TRP A 180 -35.88 -75.97 -58.59
CA TRP A 180 -37.23 -76.35 -59.02
C TRP A 180 -37.62 -75.73 -60.36
N GLU A 181 -37.25 -74.48 -60.61
CA GLU A 181 -37.44 -73.84 -61.91
C GLU A 181 -36.71 -74.59 -63.03
N LYS A 182 -35.44 -74.95 -62.82
CA LYS A 182 -34.67 -75.79 -63.76
C LYS A 182 -35.35 -77.13 -63.98
N LYS A 183 -35.81 -77.80 -62.92
CA LYS A 183 -36.48 -79.10 -62.99
C LYS A 183 -37.81 -79.01 -63.76
N CYS A 184 -38.65 -78.02 -63.46
CA CYS A 184 -39.90 -77.78 -64.20
C CYS A 184 -39.65 -77.43 -65.67
N ASN A 185 -38.60 -76.67 -65.98
CA ASN A 185 -38.24 -76.37 -67.37
C ASN A 185 -37.73 -77.61 -68.11
N GLU A 186 -36.95 -78.47 -67.46
CA GLU A 186 -36.50 -79.74 -68.01
C GLU A 186 -37.67 -80.69 -68.27
N ASP A 187 -38.61 -80.79 -67.33
CA ASP A 187 -39.81 -81.62 -67.47
C ASP A 187 -40.72 -81.09 -68.60
N LYS A 188 -40.92 -79.77 -68.70
CA LYS A 188 -41.61 -79.12 -69.83
C LYS A 188 -40.91 -79.39 -71.15
N TYR A 189 -39.59 -79.29 -71.21
CA TYR A 189 -38.81 -79.57 -72.43
C TYR A 189 -38.95 -81.03 -72.86
N ASN A 190 -38.91 -81.96 -71.90
CA ASN A 190 -39.13 -83.38 -72.14
C ASN A 190 -40.56 -83.68 -72.61
N GLU A 191 -41.57 -83.05 -72.03
CA GLU A 191 -42.97 -83.16 -72.45
C GLU A 191 -43.18 -82.60 -73.86
N LEU A 192 -42.58 -81.44 -74.18
CA LEU A 192 -42.61 -80.86 -75.51
C LEU A 192 -41.94 -81.78 -76.54
N ASN A 193 -40.82 -82.40 -76.18
CA ASN A 193 -40.13 -83.37 -77.04
C ASN A 193 -40.97 -84.64 -77.25
N LYS A 194 -41.63 -85.16 -76.20
CA LYS A 194 -42.56 -86.30 -76.32
C LYS A 194 -43.73 -85.96 -77.23
N LEU A 195 -44.37 -84.81 -77.02
CA LEU A 195 -45.44 -84.33 -77.89
C LEU A 195 -44.94 -84.13 -79.34
N GLY A 196 -43.71 -83.64 -79.52
CA GLY A 196 -43.07 -83.53 -80.83
C GLY A 196 -42.77 -84.88 -81.49
N THR A 197 -42.44 -85.92 -80.73
CA THR A 197 -42.31 -87.29 -81.26
C THR A 197 -43.66 -87.93 -81.55
N ASP A 198 -44.65 -87.72 -80.69
CA ASP A 198 -46.01 -88.23 -80.87
C ASP A 198 -46.66 -87.58 -82.09
N TYR A 199 -46.53 -86.26 -82.26
CA TYR A 199 -47.00 -85.56 -83.46
C TYR A 199 -46.29 -86.02 -84.74
N ARG A 200 -44.98 -86.33 -84.66
CA ARG A 200 -44.27 -86.95 -85.79
C ARG A 200 -44.81 -88.36 -86.10
N ASN A 201 -45.08 -89.16 -85.08
CA ASN A 201 -45.64 -90.49 -85.23
C ASN A 201 -47.07 -90.43 -85.77
N ASP A 202 -47.91 -89.52 -85.27
CA ASP A 202 -49.27 -89.29 -85.75
C ASP A 202 -49.27 -88.81 -87.19
N ILE A 203 -48.39 -87.88 -87.58
CA ILE A 203 -48.21 -87.52 -89.00
C ILE A 203 -47.75 -88.72 -89.82
N MET A 204 -46.87 -89.57 -89.30
CA MET A 204 -46.41 -90.77 -90.01
C MET A 204 -47.55 -91.80 -90.16
N TYR A 205 -48.35 -92.02 -89.13
CA TYR A 205 -49.54 -92.88 -89.16
C TYR A 205 -50.61 -92.30 -90.07
N GLN A 206 -50.81 -90.98 -90.04
CA GLN A 206 -51.74 -90.27 -90.89
C GLN A 206 -51.28 -90.28 -92.35
N MET A 207 -50.00 -90.05 -92.67
CA MET A 207 -49.47 -90.24 -94.02
C MET A 207 -49.59 -91.70 -94.50
N MET A 208 -49.40 -92.70 -93.64
CA MET A 208 -49.62 -94.10 -94.02
C MET A 208 -51.10 -94.43 -94.24
N CYS A 209 -52.00 -93.82 -93.47
CA CYS A 209 -53.45 -93.98 -93.61
C CYS A 209 -53.97 -93.20 -94.83
N ASP A 210 -53.48 -91.99 -95.07
CA ASP A 210 -53.81 -91.12 -96.19
C ASP A 210 -53.25 -91.71 -97.49
N TYR A 211 -52.05 -92.31 -97.50
CA TYR A 211 -51.57 -93.08 -98.65
C TYR A 211 -52.51 -94.26 -98.99
N ARG A 212 -53.05 -94.96 -97.97
CA ARG A 212 -54.03 -96.04 -98.18
C ARG A 212 -55.41 -95.53 -98.57
N LYS A 213 -55.80 -94.34 -98.09
CA LYS A 213 -57.09 -93.71 -98.37
C LYS A 213 -57.12 -93.00 -99.72
N GLU A 214 -56.05 -92.31 -100.12
CA GLU A 214 -55.91 -91.62 -101.40
C GLU A 214 -55.93 -92.63 -102.58
N GLU A 215 -55.51 -93.87 -102.34
CA GLU A 215 -55.67 -94.99 -103.27
C GLU A 215 -57.15 -95.40 -103.45
N THR A 216 -57.98 -95.29 -102.39
CA THR A 216 -59.42 -95.63 -102.41
C THR A 216 -60.34 -94.45 -102.73
N GLU A 217 -59.96 -93.22 -102.37
CA GLU A 217 -60.78 -92.01 -102.46
C GLU A 217 -60.62 -91.29 -103.81
N ASN A 218 -59.52 -91.48 -104.55
CA ASN A 218 -59.44 -91.05 -105.96
C ASN A 218 -60.53 -91.67 -106.85
N GLN A 219 -61.19 -92.74 -106.40
CA GLN A 219 -62.32 -93.37 -107.10
C GLN A 219 -63.70 -92.86 -106.64
N GLU A 220 -63.81 -92.19 -105.48
CA GLU A 220 -65.09 -91.75 -104.89
C GLU A 220 -65.24 -90.22 -104.76
N ILE A 221 -64.16 -89.44 -104.86
CA ILE A 221 -64.13 -87.97 -104.66
C ILE A 221 -64.72 -87.14 -105.81
N ILE A 222 -64.91 -87.69 -107.02
CA ILE A 222 -65.58 -86.94 -108.11
C ILE A 222 -67.09 -86.79 -107.85
N THR A 223 -67.73 -87.67 -107.06
CA THR A 223 -69.19 -87.74 -107.01
C THR A 223 -69.84 -87.14 -105.76
N THR A 224 -69.07 -86.70 -104.75
CA THR A 224 -69.64 -86.37 -103.42
C THR A 224 -69.35 -84.97 -102.90
N LEU A 225 -68.32 -84.27 -103.39
CA LEU A 225 -67.97 -82.91 -102.91
C LEU A 225 -68.91 -81.79 -103.39
N GLU A 226 -69.89 -82.09 -104.25
CA GLU A 226 -70.94 -81.14 -104.64
C GLU A 226 -72.01 -80.92 -103.56
N GLU A 227 -72.15 -81.83 -102.58
CA GLU A 227 -73.30 -81.80 -101.65
C GLU A 227 -73.02 -81.14 -100.29
N GLU A 228 -71.76 -80.99 -99.85
CA GLU A 228 -71.49 -80.61 -98.45
C GLU A 228 -71.27 -79.11 -98.17
N LEU A 229 -71.06 -78.25 -99.18
CA LEU A 229 -70.89 -76.81 -98.94
C LEU A 229 -72.19 -76.08 -98.54
N LYS A 230 -73.35 -76.75 -98.60
CA LYS A 230 -74.62 -76.26 -98.02
C LYS A 230 -74.64 -76.27 -96.48
N ASN A 231 -73.69 -76.94 -95.80
CA ASN A 231 -73.71 -77.08 -94.34
C ASN A 231 -72.91 -76.02 -93.55
N ILE A 232 -72.12 -75.17 -94.21
CA ILE A 232 -71.27 -74.14 -93.55
C ILE A 232 -72.09 -72.97 -92.93
N VAL A 233 -73.38 -72.87 -93.22
CA VAL A 233 -74.26 -71.78 -92.73
C VAL A 233 -74.63 -71.92 -91.23
N LYS A 234 -74.30 -73.03 -90.54
CA LYS A 234 -74.78 -73.28 -89.16
C LYS A 234 -73.82 -72.94 -88.01
N GLU A 235 -72.54 -72.65 -88.21
CA GLU A 235 -71.57 -72.50 -87.10
C GLU A 235 -71.22 -71.06 -86.68
N TYR A 236 -71.96 -70.07 -87.19
CA TYR A 236 -71.75 -68.65 -86.87
C TYR A 236 -72.25 -68.24 -85.46
N HIS A 237 -72.88 -69.15 -84.71
CA HIS A 237 -73.57 -68.82 -83.44
C HIS A 237 -72.73 -68.96 -82.16
N TYR A 238 -71.48 -69.46 -82.22
CA TYR A 238 -70.70 -69.80 -81.00
C TYR A 238 -69.77 -68.68 -80.47
N VAL A 239 -69.54 -67.60 -81.23
CA VAL A 239 -68.43 -66.64 -80.96
C VAL A 239 -68.73 -65.59 -79.87
N PHE A 240 -69.99 -65.34 -79.48
CA PHE A 240 -70.35 -64.16 -78.66
C PHE A 240 -70.29 -64.34 -77.12
N LYS A 241 -69.85 -65.49 -76.60
CA LYS A 241 -69.89 -65.84 -75.17
C LYS A 241 -68.81 -65.22 -74.22
N PRO A 242 -67.59 -64.82 -74.65
CA PRO A 242 -66.53 -64.38 -73.73
C PRO A 242 -66.61 -62.93 -73.21
N PHE A 243 -67.30 -62.01 -73.91
CA PHE A 243 -67.29 -60.57 -73.59
C PHE A 243 -68.01 -60.21 -72.28
N LYS A 244 -68.85 -61.11 -71.73
CA LYS A 244 -69.65 -60.87 -70.52
C LYS A 244 -68.87 -61.05 -69.21
N GLY A 245 -67.70 -61.70 -69.23
CA GLY A 245 -66.89 -61.97 -68.03
C GLY A 245 -65.99 -60.81 -67.58
N HIS A 246 -65.46 -60.03 -68.53
CA HIS A 246 -64.48 -58.97 -68.26
C HIS A 246 -65.08 -57.73 -67.57
N TYR A 247 -66.36 -57.44 -67.84
CA TYR A 247 -67.07 -56.29 -67.25
C TYR A 247 -67.36 -56.45 -65.75
N LYS A 248 -67.52 -57.69 -65.26
CA LYS A 248 -67.79 -57.95 -63.83
C LYS A 248 -66.56 -57.75 -62.93
N GLN A 249 -65.36 -58.05 -63.42
CA GLN A 249 -64.11 -57.87 -62.65
C GLN A 249 -63.73 -56.40 -62.45
N LEU A 250 -64.06 -55.53 -63.40
CA LEU A 250 -63.76 -54.09 -63.30
C LEU A 250 -64.59 -53.37 -62.22
N MET A 251 -65.81 -53.84 -61.94
CA MET A 251 -66.67 -53.25 -60.91
C MET A 251 -66.18 -53.55 -59.49
N GLU A 252 -65.71 -54.78 -59.21
CA GLU A 252 -65.24 -55.18 -57.87
C GLU A 252 -63.95 -54.45 -57.43
N TRP A 253 -63.09 -54.05 -58.37
CA TRP A 253 -61.88 -53.28 -58.07
C TRP A 253 -62.18 -51.83 -57.65
N ASN A 254 -63.21 -51.22 -58.24
CA ASN A 254 -63.55 -49.82 -57.97
C ASN A 254 -64.07 -49.63 -56.52
N ASP A 255 -64.83 -50.61 -56.01
CA ASP A 255 -65.35 -50.59 -54.63
C ASP A 255 -64.24 -50.74 -53.56
N GLN A 256 -63.20 -51.53 -53.83
CA GLN A 256 -62.07 -51.70 -52.90
C GLN A 256 -61.18 -50.44 -52.80
N HIS A 257 -60.99 -49.72 -53.91
CA HIS A 257 -60.22 -48.48 -53.93
C HIS A 257 -60.94 -47.32 -53.21
N MET A 258 -62.26 -47.23 -53.32
CA MET A 258 -63.06 -46.23 -52.62
C MET A 258 -63.00 -46.38 -51.09
N GLY A 259 -62.98 -47.61 -50.58
CA GLY A 259 -62.82 -47.89 -49.14
C GLY A 259 -61.46 -47.44 -48.56
N SER A 260 -60.38 -47.56 -49.35
CA SER A 260 -59.03 -47.14 -48.94
C SER A 260 -58.87 -45.61 -48.94
N TYR A 261 -59.52 -44.91 -49.86
CA TYR A 261 -59.53 -43.44 -49.93
C TYR A 261 -60.15 -42.79 -48.68
N VAL A 262 -61.27 -43.33 -48.19
CA VAL A 262 -61.96 -42.82 -46.99
C VAL A 262 -61.11 -42.98 -45.73
N ARG A 263 -60.41 -44.11 -45.57
CA ARG A 263 -59.47 -44.32 -44.45
C ARG A 263 -58.30 -43.35 -44.47
N ASN A 264 -57.71 -43.11 -45.65
CA ASN A 264 -56.59 -42.18 -45.77
C ASN A 264 -57.01 -40.74 -45.46
N LYS A 265 -58.23 -40.31 -45.85
CA LYS A 265 -58.76 -38.99 -45.52
C LYS A 265 -58.93 -38.75 -44.01
N LEU A 266 -59.32 -39.78 -43.26
CA LEU A 266 -59.43 -39.71 -41.80
C LEU A 266 -58.06 -39.64 -41.12
N LEU A 267 -57.08 -40.40 -41.60
CA LEU A 267 -55.70 -40.35 -41.12
C LEU A 267 -55.07 -38.96 -41.34
N ILE A 268 -55.28 -38.35 -42.50
CA ILE A 268 -54.78 -37.00 -42.82
C ILE A 268 -55.33 -35.97 -41.83
N ARG A 269 -56.65 -35.96 -41.57
CA ARG A 269 -57.24 -35.05 -40.56
C ARG A 269 -56.64 -35.21 -39.16
N ASN A 270 -56.40 -36.45 -38.73
CA ASN A 270 -55.80 -36.70 -37.42
C ASN A 270 -54.37 -36.16 -37.32
N TYR A 271 -53.60 -36.22 -38.42
CA TYR A 271 -52.26 -35.63 -38.47
C TYR A 271 -52.30 -34.09 -38.53
N GLU A 272 -53.27 -33.50 -39.22
CA GLU A 272 -53.49 -32.04 -39.24
C GLU A 272 -53.77 -31.50 -37.82
N ASP A 273 -54.65 -32.15 -37.05
CA ASP A 273 -54.95 -31.77 -35.66
C ASP A 273 -53.73 -31.91 -34.74
N LEU A 274 -52.88 -32.92 -34.98
CA LEU A 274 -51.65 -33.13 -34.22
C LEU A 274 -50.64 -32.01 -34.52
N ILE A 275 -50.50 -31.62 -35.79
CA ILE A 275 -49.62 -30.52 -36.22
C ILE A 275 -50.06 -29.21 -35.57
N GLU A 276 -51.36 -28.91 -35.54
CA GLU A 276 -51.88 -27.67 -34.94
C GLU A 276 -51.64 -27.61 -33.42
N LYS A 277 -51.78 -28.75 -32.72
CA LYS A 277 -51.41 -28.87 -31.29
C LYS A 277 -49.91 -28.70 -31.04
N LEU A 278 -49.06 -29.24 -31.92
CA LEU A 278 -47.61 -29.09 -31.79
C LEU A 278 -47.18 -27.64 -32.07
N GLN A 279 -47.77 -26.99 -33.07
CA GLN A 279 -47.50 -25.59 -33.41
C GLN A 279 -47.90 -24.62 -32.28
N SER A 280 -49.06 -24.83 -31.65
CA SER A 280 -49.48 -24.01 -30.50
C SER A 280 -48.57 -24.19 -29.28
N ARG A 281 -48.11 -25.43 -29.01
CA ARG A 281 -47.13 -25.71 -27.94
C ARG A 281 -45.77 -25.09 -28.23
N GLN A 282 -45.29 -25.13 -29.48
CA GLN A 282 -44.04 -24.49 -29.89
C GLN A 282 -44.11 -22.97 -29.70
N LYS A 283 -45.17 -22.30 -30.17
CA LYS A 283 -45.36 -20.86 -29.97
C LYS A 283 -45.39 -20.47 -28.49
N SER A 284 -46.02 -21.28 -27.64
CA SER A 284 -46.02 -21.04 -26.19
C SER A 284 -44.63 -21.15 -25.56
N ALA A 285 -43.82 -22.13 -26.00
CA ALA A 285 -42.44 -22.28 -25.54
C ALA A 285 -41.53 -21.14 -26.03
N GLU A 286 -41.66 -20.74 -27.29
CA GLU A 286 -40.93 -19.58 -27.86
C GLU A 286 -41.26 -18.29 -27.10
N ASN A 287 -42.53 -18.03 -26.81
CA ASN A 287 -42.94 -16.85 -26.04
C ASN A 287 -42.36 -16.84 -24.61
N LYS A 288 -42.28 -18.01 -23.95
CA LYS A 288 -41.64 -18.12 -22.64
C LYS A 288 -40.14 -17.82 -22.71
N ALA A 289 -39.45 -18.38 -23.71
CA ALA A 289 -38.03 -18.14 -23.92
C ALA A 289 -37.74 -16.65 -24.22
N ILE A 290 -38.54 -16.01 -25.07
CA ILE A 290 -38.41 -14.58 -25.39
C ILE A 290 -38.60 -13.72 -24.13
N ASN A 291 -39.61 -14.01 -23.31
CA ASN A 291 -39.85 -13.28 -22.07
C ASN A 291 -38.71 -13.45 -21.06
N GLU A 292 -38.13 -14.65 -20.97
CA GLU A 292 -36.98 -14.92 -20.11
C GLU A 292 -35.71 -14.21 -20.59
N ILE A 293 -35.47 -14.20 -21.91
CA ILE A 293 -34.37 -13.44 -22.53
C ILE A 293 -34.52 -11.94 -22.23
N ASN A 294 -35.70 -11.36 -22.47
CA ASN A 294 -35.95 -9.94 -22.20
C ASN A 294 -35.76 -9.58 -20.71
N TYR A 295 -36.14 -10.46 -19.80
CA TYR A 295 -35.91 -10.27 -18.36
C TYR A 295 -34.42 -10.28 -18.01
N LEU A 296 -33.66 -11.23 -18.57
CA LEU A 296 -32.21 -11.33 -18.36
C LEU A 296 -31.46 -10.15 -18.99
N GLU A 297 -31.85 -9.69 -20.18
CA GLU A 297 -31.26 -8.51 -20.81
C GLU A 297 -31.43 -7.25 -19.95
N LYS A 298 -32.62 -7.07 -19.35
CA LYS A 298 -32.86 -5.95 -18.43
C LYS A 298 -31.97 -6.02 -17.19
N GLN A 299 -31.85 -7.20 -16.57
CA GLN A 299 -30.93 -7.42 -15.43
C GLN A 299 -29.48 -7.13 -15.80
N VAL A 300 -29.03 -7.57 -16.98
CA VAL A 300 -27.68 -7.31 -17.48
C VAL A 300 -27.44 -5.81 -17.65
N GLU A 301 -28.40 -5.06 -18.20
CA GLU A 301 -28.24 -3.62 -18.39
C GLU A 301 -28.25 -2.85 -17.06
N GLU A 302 -29.08 -3.25 -16.09
CA GLU A 302 -29.06 -2.71 -14.73
C GLU A 302 -27.71 -2.94 -14.03
N LYS A 303 -27.14 -4.15 -14.14
CA LYS A 303 -25.81 -4.47 -13.58
C LYS A 303 -24.69 -3.73 -14.31
N LYS A 304 -24.77 -3.56 -15.64
CA LYS A 304 -23.81 -2.74 -16.41
C LYS A 304 -23.83 -1.28 -15.96
N LEU A 305 -25.02 -0.71 -15.74
CA LEU A 305 -25.16 0.67 -15.26
C LEU A 305 -24.55 0.84 -13.87
N LEU A 306 -24.80 -0.11 -12.96
CA LEU A 306 -24.19 -0.13 -11.63
C LEU A 306 -22.66 -0.19 -11.70
N CYS A 307 -22.11 -1.07 -12.54
CA CYS A 307 -20.66 -1.18 -12.75
C CYS A 307 -20.04 0.11 -13.30
N ARG A 308 -20.70 0.78 -14.26
CA ARG A 308 -20.24 2.08 -14.78
C ARG A 308 -20.23 3.15 -13.68
N ASN A 309 -21.24 3.17 -12.81
CA ASN A 309 -21.32 4.13 -11.71
C ASN A 309 -20.24 3.87 -10.65
N LEU A 310 -20.04 2.61 -10.25
CA LEU A 310 -18.96 2.22 -9.34
C LEU A 310 -17.58 2.58 -9.92
N LYS A 311 -17.36 2.33 -11.21
CA LYS A 311 -16.09 2.70 -11.87
C LYS A 311 -15.83 4.20 -11.80
N LYS A 312 -16.85 5.03 -12.06
CA LYS A 312 -16.76 6.50 -11.92
C LYS A 312 -16.46 6.93 -10.48
N GLN A 313 -17.02 6.24 -9.49
CA GLN A 313 -16.76 6.53 -8.09
C GLN A 313 -15.32 6.19 -7.69
N VAL A 314 -14.83 5.00 -8.06
CA VAL A 314 -13.44 4.57 -7.83
C VAL A 314 -12.45 5.54 -8.49
N GLU A 315 -12.75 6.00 -9.70
CA GLU A 315 -11.88 6.94 -10.41
C GLU A 315 -11.81 8.31 -9.72
N LYS A 316 -12.92 8.78 -9.14
CA LYS A 316 -12.93 9.99 -8.31
C LYS A 316 -12.11 9.82 -7.03
N GLU A 317 -12.31 8.72 -6.31
CA GLU A 317 -11.58 8.42 -5.07
C GLU A 317 -10.07 8.29 -5.33
N ASN A 318 -9.68 7.65 -6.44
CA ASN A 318 -8.28 7.56 -6.87
C ASN A 318 -7.69 8.95 -7.19
N MET A 319 -8.41 9.80 -7.92
CA MET A 319 -7.94 11.17 -8.20
C MET A 319 -7.76 11.99 -6.90
N GLU A 320 -8.62 11.80 -5.90
CA GLU A 320 -8.48 12.46 -4.60
C GLU A 320 -7.29 11.92 -3.81
N ALA A 321 -7.09 10.59 -3.81
CA ALA A 321 -5.95 9.95 -3.16
C ALA A 321 -4.63 10.39 -3.80
N GLU A 322 -4.57 10.47 -5.13
CA GLU A 322 -3.40 10.94 -5.87
C GLU A 322 -3.06 12.41 -5.53
N LYS A 323 -4.07 13.29 -5.44
CA LYS A 323 -3.87 14.68 -4.99
C LYS A 323 -3.30 14.75 -3.57
N LYS A 324 -3.83 13.94 -2.64
CA LYS A 324 -3.34 13.88 -1.24
C LYS A 324 -1.90 13.36 -1.19
N LEU A 325 -1.59 12.32 -1.96
CA LEU A 325 -0.24 11.75 -2.04
C LEU A 325 0.76 12.75 -2.62
N ASN A 326 0.40 13.44 -3.70
CA ASN A 326 1.24 14.49 -4.30
C ASN A 326 1.48 15.64 -3.32
N HIS A 327 0.47 16.05 -2.56
CA HIS A 327 0.62 17.06 -1.52
C HIS A 327 1.58 16.61 -0.41
N LEU A 328 1.43 15.38 0.09
CA LEU A 328 2.29 14.81 1.12
C LEU A 328 3.75 14.69 0.63
N SER A 329 3.95 14.19 -0.59
CA SER A 329 5.27 14.09 -1.22
C SER A 329 5.92 15.47 -1.37
N ARG A 330 5.15 16.49 -1.77
CA ARG A 330 5.67 17.86 -1.87
C ARG A 330 6.11 18.39 -0.51
N ILE A 331 5.28 18.24 0.53
CA ILE A 331 5.63 18.71 1.88
C ILE A 331 6.84 17.94 2.41
N SER A 332 6.87 16.62 2.27
CA SER A 332 7.98 15.78 2.71
C SER A 332 9.29 16.18 2.04
N ASN A 333 9.28 16.42 0.73
CA ASN A 333 10.48 16.87 0.02
C ASN A 333 10.94 18.27 0.45
N ILE A 334 10.01 19.18 0.77
CA ILE A 334 10.35 20.51 1.31
C ILE A 334 10.98 20.37 2.70
N THR A 335 10.40 19.57 3.60
CA THR A 335 10.92 19.39 4.95
C THR A 335 12.26 18.66 4.95
N ILE A 336 12.44 17.65 4.11
CA ILE A 336 13.73 16.97 3.92
C ILE A 336 14.79 17.98 3.46
N LYS A 337 14.52 18.80 2.45
CA LYS A 337 15.46 19.85 2.00
C LYS A 337 15.81 20.82 3.12
N GLN A 338 14.84 21.24 3.93
CA GLN A 338 15.10 22.12 5.08
C GLN A 338 15.99 21.43 6.13
N LEU A 339 15.72 20.17 6.44
CA LEU A 339 16.52 19.38 7.37
C LEU A 339 17.94 19.14 6.84
N GLU A 340 18.12 18.89 5.55
CA GLU A 340 19.45 18.79 4.92
C GLU A 340 20.25 20.10 5.02
N VAL A 341 19.59 21.25 4.83
CA VAL A 341 20.22 22.57 5.03
C VAL A 341 20.68 22.74 6.48
N HIS A 342 19.86 22.32 7.45
CA HIS A 342 20.24 22.35 8.85
C HIS A 342 21.38 21.37 9.15
N ALA A 343 21.33 20.15 8.62
CA ALA A 343 22.38 19.14 8.78
C ALA A 343 23.73 19.67 8.26
N LYS A 344 23.77 20.27 7.06
CA LYS A 344 24.99 20.91 6.52
C LYS A 344 25.53 22.03 7.41
N LYS A 345 24.65 22.83 8.03
CA LYS A 345 25.06 23.86 9.00
C LYS A 345 25.66 23.23 10.26
N PHE A 346 25.06 22.17 10.77
CA PHE A 346 25.59 21.43 11.92
C PHE A 346 26.94 20.76 11.61
N GLU A 347 27.09 20.15 10.43
CA GLU A 347 28.36 19.57 9.99
C GLU A 347 29.46 20.62 9.87
N SER A 348 29.13 21.81 9.33
CA SER A 348 30.07 22.95 9.29
C SER A 348 30.49 23.39 10.70
N ILE A 349 29.54 23.54 11.62
CA ILE A 349 29.82 23.89 13.03
C ILE A 349 30.67 22.79 13.70
N ALA A 350 30.33 21.52 13.51
CA ALA A 350 31.07 20.40 14.06
C ALA A 350 32.49 20.30 13.49
N SER A 351 32.67 20.60 12.20
CA SER A 351 33.98 20.68 11.54
C SER A 351 34.84 21.81 12.13
N ILE A 352 34.26 23.00 12.30
CA ILE A 352 34.93 24.14 12.96
C ILE A 352 35.29 23.76 14.39
N MET A 353 34.36 23.19 15.16
CA MET A 353 34.59 22.74 16.54
C MET A 353 35.72 21.70 16.63
N LYS A 354 35.75 20.73 15.71
CA LYS A 354 36.82 19.72 15.64
C LYS A 354 38.17 20.36 15.32
N ASN A 355 38.20 21.37 14.46
CA ASN A 355 39.44 22.10 14.15
C ASN A 355 39.88 23.01 15.30
N THR A 356 38.97 23.68 16.00
CA THR A 356 39.30 24.51 17.17
C THR A 356 39.75 23.67 18.36
N ASN A 357 39.18 22.48 18.55
CA ASN A 357 39.57 21.56 19.63
C ASN A 357 41.03 21.06 19.52
N LYS A 358 41.65 21.11 18.33
CA LYS A 358 43.06 20.76 18.16
C LYS A 358 44.03 21.74 18.86
N PHE A 359 43.59 22.97 19.11
CA PHE A 359 44.41 24.02 19.69
C PHE A 359 44.16 24.23 21.18
N LEU A 360 43.26 23.44 21.79
CA LEU A 360 42.97 23.49 23.22
C LEU A 360 43.93 22.57 23.99
N THR A 361 44.32 22.97 25.20
CA THR A 361 45.18 22.18 26.07
C THR A 361 44.45 20.96 26.65
N GLU A 362 45.17 19.91 27.06
CA GLU A 362 44.56 18.66 27.60
C GLU A 362 43.65 18.92 28.81
N LYS A 363 43.99 19.89 29.66
CA LYS A 363 43.15 20.31 30.80
C LYS A 363 41.80 20.88 30.36
N GLU A 364 41.76 21.53 29.20
CA GLU A 364 40.56 22.19 28.66
C GLU A 364 39.66 21.19 27.91
N LEU A 365 40.26 20.22 27.22
CA LEU A 365 39.52 19.10 26.61
C LEU A 365 38.76 18.29 27.66
N VAL A 366 39.38 18.03 28.80
CA VAL A 366 38.75 17.33 29.93
C VAL A 366 37.57 18.14 30.51
N LEU A 367 37.72 19.46 30.67
CA LEU A 367 36.64 20.33 31.18
C LEU A 367 35.45 20.43 30.21
N LEU A 368 35.68 20.30 28.89
CA LEU A 368 34.60 20.21 27.90
C LEU A 368 33.87 18.86 27.96
N SER A 369 34.59 17.75 28.16
CA SER A 369 33.99 16.40 28.27
C SER A 369 33.15 16.20 29.54
N PHE A 370 33.50 16.82 30.66
CA PHE A 370 32.74 16.70 31.92
C PHE A 370 31.50 17.59 31.98
N ARG A 371 31.30 18.49 31.01
CA ARG A 371 30.25 19.50 31.06
C ARG A 371 29.24 19.30 29.94
N ASN A 372 28.45 18.24 30.06
CA ASN A 372 27.26 18.07 29.24
C ASN A 372 26.36 19.30 29.37
N PRO A 373 25.93 19.92 28.26
CA PRO A 373 24.87 20.92 28.34
C PRO A 373 23.61 20.17 28.76
N VAL A 374 23.11 20.48 29.96
CA VAL A 374 21.76 20.09 30.36
C VAL A 374 20.82 20.78 29.39
N ILE A 375 20.36 20.04 28.37
CA ILE A 375 19.27 20.47 27.51
C ILE A 375 18.04 20.54 28.41
N SER A 376 17.84 21.72 28.99
CA SER A 376 16.65 22.04 29.75
C SER A 376 15.55 22.24 28.73
N THR A 377 14.72 21.23 28.52
CA THR A 377 13.49 21.31 27.73
C THR A 377 12.44 22.12 28.49
N SER A 378 12.75 23.38 28.78
CA SER A 378 11.83 24.37 29.32
C SER A 378 11.69 25.46 28.28
N ASP A 379 10.55 25.40 27.61
CA ASP A 379 10.00 26.37 26.66
C ASP A 379 9.67 27.70 27.37
N ASN A 380 10.68 28.31 27.99
CA ASN A 380 10.63 29.67 28.48
C ASN A 380 11.64 30.44 27.67
N GLY A 381 11.16 31.49 26.97
CA GLY A 381 11.93 32.42 26.15
C GLY A 381 13.01 33.19 26.91
N LYS A 382 13.95 32.48 27.52
CA LYS A 382 15.26 32.99 27.88
C LYS A 382 15.97 33.27 26.57
N THR A 383 16.37 34.52 26.41
CA THR A 383 17.10 35.02 25.25
C THR A 383 18.20 34.04 24.87
N LYS A 384 18.25 33.59 23.61
CA LYS A 384 19.25 32.67 23.02
C LYS A 384 20.73 32.99 23.38
N MET A 385 20.98 34.18 23.90
CA MET A 385 22.28 34.66 24.38
C MET A 385 22.69 34.05 25.73
N GLU A 386 21.74 33.55 26.53
CA GLU A 386 22.00 32.93 27.83
C GLU A 386 22.68 31.56 27.70
N ASP A 387 22.29 30.78 26.69
CA ASP A 387 22.86 29.46 26.42
C ASP A 387 24.29 29.53 25.88
N MET A 388 24.66 30.66 25.26
CA MET A 388 26.02 30.94 24.77
C MET A 388 26.95 31.54 25.84
N LYS A 389 26.47 31.80 27.07
CA LYS A 389 27.30 32.42 28.14
C LYS A 389 28.59 31.64 28.41
N HIS A 390 28.53 30.31 28.33
CA HIS A 390 29.71 29.47 28.54
C HIS A 390 30.74 29.59 27.42
N PHE A 391 30.27 29.65 26.16
CA PHE A 391 31.15 29.90 25.01
C PHE A 391 31.83 31.27 25.14
N TRP A 392 31.07 32.32 25.47
CA TRP A 392 31.60 33.67 25.60
C TRP A 392 32.57 33.82 26.79
N ASN A 393 32.29 33.19 27.92
CA ASN A 393 33.23 33.18 29.06
C ASN A 393 34.53 32.48 28.67
N LYS A 394 34.46 31.35 27.96
CA LYS A 394 35.67 30.63 27.53
C LYS A 394 36.46 31.42 26.49
N TYR A 395 35.78 32.08 25.55
CA TYR A 395 36.41 32.99 24.60
C TYR A 395 37.13 34.15 25.31
N ALA A 396 36.52 34.72 26.36
CA ALA A 396 37.12 35.79 27.14
C ALA A 396 38.36 35.32 27.94
N GLU A 397 38.31 34.13 28.54
CA GLU A 397 39.46 33.51 29.22
C GLU A 397 40.65 33.33 28.27
N LEU A 398 40.40 32.76 27.08
CA LEU A 398 41.45 32.57 26.07
C LEU A 398 42.01 33.91 25.56
N GLN A 399 41.18 34.94 25.41
CA GLN A 399 41.66 36.28 25.03
C GLN A 399 42.60 36.88 26.09
N VAL A 400 42.32 36.67 27.38
CA VAL A 400 43.23 37.12 28.45
C VAL A 400 44.53 36.33 28.43
N GLU A 401 44.47 35.02 28.18
CA GLU A 401 45.67 34.18 28.08
C GLU A 401 46.56 34.60 26.90
N ILE A 402 45.98 34.87 25.73
CA ILE A 402 46.70 35.40 24.56
C ILE A 402 47.39 36.73 24.91
N ARG A 403 46.67 37.67 25.53
CA ARG A 403 47.22 38.97 25.96
C ARG A 403 48.37 38.82 26.95
N ASN A 404 48.27 37.86 27.88
CA ASN A 404 49.34 37.57 28.83
C ASN A 404 50.57 36.97 28.15
N LEU A 405 50.37 36.03 27.21
CA LEU A 405 51.46 35.45 26.41
C LEU A 405 52.15 36.51 25.55
N GLU A 406 51.40 37.43 24.94
CA GLU A 406 51.95 38.58 24.21
C GLU A 406 52.81 39.47 25.13
N ALA A 407 52.32 39.78 26.34
CA ALA A 407 53.07 40.57 27.32
C ALA A 407 54.34 39.88 27.81
N HIS A 408 54.29 38.57 28.06
CA HIS A 408 55.48 37.77 28.39
C HIS A 408 56.46 37.75 27.22
N TYR A 409 55.98 37.56 25.99
CA TYR A 409 56.83 37.57 24.80
C TYR A 409 57.53 38.92 24.62
N THR A 410 56.83 40.04 24.79
CA THR A 410 57.46 41.37 24.74
C THR A 410 58.47 41.55 25.86
N SER A 411 58.17 41.11 27.08
CA SER A 411 59.11 41.17 28.21
C SER A 411 60.37 40.34 27.94
N TYR A 412 60.23 39.13 27.39
CA TYR A 412 61.39 38.31 27.02
C TYR A 412 62.17 38.90 25.85
N LEU A 413 61.52 39.58 24.90
CA LEU A 413 62.22 40.30 23.85
C LEU A 413 63.04 41.48 24.41
N GLU A 414 62.46 42.23 25.33
CA GLU A 414 63.15 43.32 26.04
C GLU A 414 64.32 42.77 26.86
N GLU A 415 64.13 41.70 27.63
CA GLU A 415 65.19 41.05 28.39
C GLU A 415 66.28 40.48 27.49
N ASN A 416 65.93 39.83 26.38
CA ASN A 416 66.89 39.33 25.40
C ASN A 416 67.66 40.50 24.74
N SER A 417 66.99 41.61 24.44
CA SER A 417 67.66 42.83 23.95
C SER A 417 68.62 43.41 25.00
N HIS A 418 68.24 43.37 26.28
CA HIS A 418 69.06 43.81 27.40
C HIS A 418 70.27 42.89 27.59
N LEU A 419 70.06 41.57 27.60
CA LEU A 419 71.13 40.57 27.70
C LEU A 419 72.09 40.66 26.52
N LYS A 420 71.60 40.86 25.30
CA LYS A 420 72.45 41.14 24.12
C LYS A 420 73.27 42.40 24.31
N HIS A 421 72.68 43.46 24.88
CA HIS A 421 73.38 44.70 25.17
C HIS A 421 74.45 44.54 26.26
N VAL A 422 74.14 43.79 27.33
CA VAL A 422 75.08 43.48 28.41
C VAL A 422 76.21 42.58 27.90
N LEU A 423 75.92 41.60 27.04
CA LEU A 423 76.93 40.78 26.38
C LEU A 423 77.85 41.63 25.49
N ASP A 424 77.30 42.58 24.72
CA ASP A 424 78.08 43.52 23.91
C ASP A 424 78.98 44.43 24.77
N GLN A 425 78.49 44.91 25.92
CA GLN A 425 79.31 45.64 26.90
C GLN A 425 80.39 44.75 27.55
N TYR A 426 80.07 43.50 27.87
CA TYR A 426 81.02 42.55 28.45
C TYR A 426 82.12 42.18 27.44
N LEU A 427 81.76 41.97 26.17
CA LEU A 427 82.73 41.76 25.10
C LEU A 427 83.64 42.98 24.89
N LYS A 428 83.10 44.20 24.98
CA LYS A 428 83.89 45.45 24.92
C LYS A 428 84.86 45.62 26.10
N THR A 429 84.55 45.07 27.27
CA THR A 429 85.39 45.15 28.48
C THR A 429 86.40 44.01 28.59
N VAL A 430 86.05 42.79 28.17
CA VAL A 430 86.96 41.63 28.11
C VAL A 430 87.96 41.72 26.94
N SER A 431 87.60 42.42 25.85
CA SER A 431 88.54 42.71 24.75
C SER A 431 89.66 43.71 25.10
N ARG A 432 89.89 44.01 26.38
CA ARG A 432 91.02 44.81 26.85
C ARG A 432 91.73 44.22 28.08
N PRO A 433 92.85 43.51 27.89
CA PRO A 433 93.96 43.53 28.82
C PRO A 433 95.08 44.48 28.34
N SER A 434 95.56 45.32 29.27
CA SER A 434 96.84 46.08 29.28
C SER A 434 97.20 47.03 28.13
N SER A 435 96.94 48.34 28.32
CA SER A 435 97.94 49.44 28.43
C SER A 435 97.30 50.82 28.14
N VAL A 436 97.31 51.68 29.17
CA VAL A 436 96.91 53.10 29.26
C VAL A 436 98.05 54.00 28.68
N PRO A 437 97.97 55.34 28.39
CA PRO A 437 96.93 56.38 28.64
C PRO A 437 96.63 57.41 27.50
N SER A 438 95.72 58.35 27.85
CA SER A 438 95.54 59.76 27.39
C SER A 438 94.30 60.00 26.50
N SER A 439 93.39 60.94 26.79
CA SER A 439 93.23 61.88 27.91
C SER A 439 91.92 62.68 27.79
N LEU A 440 91.33 63.03 28.94
CA LEU A 440 90.78 64.35 29.34
C LEU A 440 89.61 65.01 28.58
N ALA A 441 88.51 65.22 29.33
CA ALA A 441 87.75 66.49 29.56
C ALA A 441 86.29 66.15 29.96
N ARG A 442 85.58 66.78 30.90
CA ARG A 442 85.82 67.82 31.91
C ARG A 442 84.54 67.87 32.78
N ASP A 443 84.69 68.13 34.07
CA ASP A 443 83.60 68.45 35.01
C ASP A 443 82.91 69.80 34.75
N LYS A 444 81.77 69.98 35.45
CA LYS A 444 80.92 71.19 35.73
C LYS A 444 79.64 71.22 34.87
N GLU A 445 78.43 71.34 35.42
CA GLU A 445 78.01 72.39 36.35
C GLU A 445 76.69 72.10 37.11
N TYR A 446 76.50 72.91 38.15
CA TYR A 446 75.54 72.93 39.25
C TYR A 446 74.03 73.00 38.93
N LEU A 447 73.26 72.47 39.90
CA LEU A 447 71.96 72.94 40.41
C LEU A 447 71.47 74.31 39.91
N THR A 448 70.28 74.37 39.29
CA THR A 448 69.07 75.13 39.73
C THR A 448 67.99 75.11 38.63
N ASN A 449 66.82 74.52 38.90
CA ASN A 449 65.59 75.32 39.03
C ASN A 449 64.37 74.49 39.46
N ARG A 450 63.73 75.03 40.49
CA ARG A 450 62.39 74.70 41.00
C ARG A 450 61.31 75.25 40.06
N SER A 451 60.10 74.72 40.28
CA SER A 451 58.77 75.19 39.82
C SER A 451 58.47 74.89 38.35
N SER A 452 57.31 74.39 37.94
CA SER A 452 55.96 74.52 38.52
C SER A 452 55.04 73.35 38.08
N LYS A 453 54.17 72.89 38.99
CA LYS A 453 52.84 72.27 38.72
C LYS A 453 51.97 73.16 37.77
N PRO A 454 50.71 72.84 37.44
CA PRO A 454 49.97 71.57 37.19
C PRO A 454 49.08 71.66 35.91
N THR A 455 48.26 70.63 35.66
CA THR A 455 46.86 70.56 35.10
C THR A 455 46.74 69.40 34.10
N SER A 456 45.91 68.38 34.33
CA SER A 456 44.44 68.33 34.40
C SER A 456 43.74 68.59 33.06
N CYS A 457 42.95 67.59 32.65
CA CYS A 457 41.85 67.58 31.68
C CYS A 457 42.21 67.59 30.19
N ARG A 458 41.94 66.48 29.49
CA ARG A 458 40.57 66.12 29.09
C ARG A 458 40.39 64.60 29.00
#